data_AF-A0A6C0KGN8-F1
#
_entry.id   AF-A0A6C0KGN8-F1
#
_cell.length_a   1.000
_cell.length_b   1.000
_cell.length_c   1.000
_cell.angle_alpha   90.00
_cell.angle_beta   90.00
_cell.angle_gamma   90.00
#
_symmetry.space_group_name_H-M   'P 1'
#
loop_
_entity.id
_entity.type
_entity.pdbx_description
1 polymer ?
#
loop_
_entity_poly.entity_id
_entity_poly.type
_entity_poly.pdbx_seq_one_letter_code
_entity_poly.pdbx_strand_id
1 'polypeptide(L)'
;MDPEKINKEAQNMTNDELKQKVCDIRNNQIIELIIRQTDYTKEEVIERLKKNNNNYLLVIKEYMTDDKVIEHHEEKKSVNQNIYSNIRNFLDDNIKEKAHQAQLQNKMKQQKEAYEQAKQNKKIKEDENKSDTEEIITEDPPKTTTVIDL
;
A
#
# COMPACT_ATOMS: atom_id res chain seq x y z
N MET A 1 18.97 -53.86 9.03
CA MET A 1 18.06 -53.36 10.09
C MET A 1 16.65 -53.62 9.61
N ASP A 2 15.88 -54.40 10.37
CA ASP A 2 14.54 -54.85 9.96
C ASP A 2 13.52 -53.70 9.98
N PRO A 3 12.78 -53.45 8.89
CA PRO A 3 11.82 -52.34 8.80
C PRO A 3 10.62 -52.49 9.74
N GLU A 4 10.34 -53.71 10.22
CA GLU A 4 9.23 -53.98 11.15
C GLU A 4 9.51 -53.51 12.58
N LYS A 5 10.78 -53.44 13.02
CA LYS A 5 11.13 -52.91 14.35
C LYS A 5 10.90 -51.41 14.44
N ILE A 6 11.10 -50.69 13.34
CA ILE A 6 10.99 -49.22 13.28
C ILE A 6 9.53 -48.78 13.45
N ASN A 7 8.57 -49.53 12.89
CA ASN A 7 7.15 -49.22 12.98
C ASN A 7 6.58 -49.43 14.41
N LYS A 8 7.15 -50.38 15.16
CA LYS A 8 6.69 -50.72 16.52
C LYS A 8 7.16 -49.71 17.58
N GLU A 9 8.30 -49.04 17.36
CA GLU A 9 8.79 -47.96 18.23
C GLU A 9 8.06 -46.63 18.02
N ALA A 10 7.60 -46.34 16.79
CA ALA A 10 6.84 -45.13 16.49
C ALA A 10 5.43 -45.12 17.13
N GLN A 11 4.85 -46.30 17.37
CA GLN A 11 3.50 -46.46 17.93
C GLN A 11 3.41 -46.24 19.45
N ASN A 12 4.54 -46.24 20.17
CA ASN A 12 4.59 -46.11 21.63
C ASN A 12 5.25 -44.82 22.13
N MET A 13 5.63 -43.90 21.24
CA MET A 13 6.22 -42.64 21.65
C MET A 13 5.17 -41.67 22.13
N THR A 14 5.50 -40.97 23.22
CA THR A 14 4.69 -39.88 23.75
C THR A 14 4.67 -38.73 22.73
N ASN A 15 3.56 -37.97 22.68
CA ASN A 15 3.46 -36.78 21.80
C ASN A 15 4.64 -35.81 21.96
N ASP A 16 5.20 -35.69 23.15
CA ASP A 16 6.34 -34.81 23.42
C ASP A 16 7.66 -35.36 22.86
N GLU A 17 7.85 -36.68 22.87
CA GLU A 17 9.01 -37.31 22.26
C GLU A 17 8.96 -37.21 20.73
N LEU A 18 7.75 -37.31 20.15
CA LEU A 18 7.55 -37.11 18.71
C LEU A 18 7.88 -35.66 18.30
N LYS A 19 7.40 -34.67 19.07
CA LYS A 19 7.76 -33.26 18.86
C LYS A 19 9.27 -33.05 18.94
N GLN A 20 9.92 -33.65 19.94
CA GLN A 20 11.37 -33.53 20.12
C GLN A 20 12.12 -34.11 18.91
N LYS A 21 11.77 -35.32 18.46
CA LYS A 21 12.39 -35.92 17.27
C LYS A 21 12.22 -35.07 16.01
N VAL A 22 11.03 -34.50 15.80
CA VAL A 22 10.78 -33.62 14.64
C VAL A 22 11.65 -32.36 14.72
N CYS A 23 11.76 -31.74 15.89
CA CYS A 23 12.65 -30.60 16.12
C CYS A 23 14.12 -30.97 15.86
N ASP A 24 14.58 -32.12 16.34
CA ASP A 24 15.96 -32.57 16.17
C ASP A 24 16.29 -32.85 14.71
N ILE A 25 15.38 -33.50 13.97
CA ILE A 25 15.52 -33.74 12.52
C ILE A 25 15.68 -32.40 11.79
N ARG A 26 14.79 -31.44 12.08
CA ARG A 26 14.82 -30.12 11.43
C ARG A 26 16.13 -29.37 11.74
N ASN A 27 16.59 -29.41 12.99
CA ASN A 27 17.83 -28.77 13.39
C ASN A 27 19.04 -29.39 12.69
N ASN A 28 19.09 -30.71 12.60
CA ASN A 28 20.17 -31.42 11.90
C ASN A 28 20.19 -31.09 10.41
N GLN A 29 19.02 -31.03 9.75
CA GLN A 29 18.92 -30.64 8.34
C GLN A 29 19.45 -29.22 8.10
N ILE A 30 19.14 -28.28 8.99
CA ILE A 30 19.64 -26.91 8.91
C ILE A 30 21.16 -26.87 9.05
N ILE A 31 21.71 -27.61 10.02
CA ILE A 31 23.16 -27.69 10.25
C ILE A 31 23.87 -28.28 9.01
N GLU A 32 23.37 -29.39 8.47
CA GLU A 32 23.93 -30.02 7.27
C GLU A 32 23.88 -29.09 6.05
N LEU A 33 22.83 -28.29 5.92
CA LEU A 33 22.69 -27.31 4.85
C LEU A 33 23.78 -26.24 4.93
N ILE A 34 24.06 -25.71 6.13
CA ILE A 34 25.09 -24.69 6.33
C ILE A 34 26.49 -25.28 6.08
N ILE A 35 26.79 -26.45 6.65
CA ILE A 35 28.10 -27.12 6.48
C ILE A 35 28.38 -27.45 5.01
N ARG A 36 27.34 -27.75 4.20
CA ARG A 36 27.53 -28.00 2.77
C ARG A 36 27.95 -26.75 1.98
N GLN A 37 27.57 -25.57 2.46
CA GLN A 37 27.75 -24.29 1.76
C GLN A 37 28.90 -23.45 2.33
N THR A 38 29.41 -23.82 3.49
CA THR A 38 30.40 -23.05 4.26
C THR A 38 31.45 -24.01 4.82
N ASP A 39 32.65 -23.51 5.11
CA ASP A 39 33.71 -24.33 5.71
C ASP A 39 33.60 -24.43 7.24
N TYR A 40 32.43 -24.10 7.80
CA TYR A 40 32.19 -24.15 9.23
C TYR A 40 32.08 -25.59 9.74
N THR A 41 32.67 -25.81 10.92
CA THR A 41 32.47 -26.99 11.73
C THR A 41 31.07 -27.03 12.34
N LYS A 42 30.62 -28.22 12.75
CA LYS A 42 29.29 -28.39 13.36
C LYS A 42 29.12 -27.53 14.61
N GLU A 43 30.17 -27.41 15.41
CA GLU A 43 30.22 -26.64 16.64
C GLU A 43 30.07 -25.14 16.34
N GLU A 44 30.78 -24.62 15.34
CA GLU A 44 30.68 -23.23 14.90
C GLU A 44 29.30 -22.89 14.36
N VAL A 45 28.69 -23.79 13.58
CA VAL A 45 27.33 -23.60 13.07
C VAL A 45 26.32 -23.50 14.22
N ILE A 46 26.44 -24.35 15.25
CA ILE A 46 25.56 -24.30 16.42
C ILE A 46 25.73 -22.97 17.16
N GLU A 47 26.96 -22.50 17.35
CA GLU A 47 27.22 -21.22 18.02
C GLU A 47 26.65 -20.03 17.23
N ARG A 48 26.87 -20.01 15.91
CA ARG A 48 26.36 -18.96 15.01
C ARG A 48 24.83 -18.99 14.91
N LEU A 49 24.22 -20.17 14.85
CA LEU A 49 22.75 -20.29 14.89
C LEU A 49 22.17 -19.77 16.20
N LYS A 50 22.82 -20.00 17.34
CA LYS A 50 22.40 -19.44 18.63
C LYS A 50 22.48 -17.91 18.64
N LYS A 51 23.54 -17.32 18.07
CA LYS A 51 23.70 -15.87 17.95
C LYS A 51 22.61 -15.25 17.06
N ASN A 52 22.30 -15.92 15.95
CA ASN A 52 21.35 -15.44 14.94
C ASN A 52 19.91 -15.97 15.17
N ASN A 53 19.51 -16.33 16.40
CA ASN A 53 18.17 -16.82 16.75
C ASN A 53 17.63 -17.95 15.82
N ASN A 54 18.47 -18.94 15.51
CA ASN A 54 18.20 -20.05 14.58
C ASN A 54 17.90 -19.63 13.13
N ASN A 55 18.26 -18.42 12.73
CA ASN A 55 18.15 -17.97 11.34
C ASN A 55 19.37 -18.40 10.53
N TYR A 56 19.25 -19.55 9.88
CA TYR A 56 20.31 -20.12 9.04
C TYR A 56 20.67 -19.26 7.82
N LEU A 57 19.72 -18.49 7.28
CA LEU A 57 19.99 -17.59 6.15
C LEU A 57 20.94 -16.46 6.56
N LEU A 58 20.81 -15.95 7.79
CA LEU A 58 21.75 -14.95 8.30
C LEU A 58 23.14 -15.54 8.48
N VAL A 59 23.26 -16.76 9.00
CA VAL A 59 24.55 -17.45 9.14
C VAL A 59 25.25 -17.62 7.78
N ILE A 60 24.52 -18.06 6.76
CA ILE A 60 25.07 -18.23 5.40
C ILE A 60 25.42 -16.88 4.79
N LYS A 61 24.56 -15.87 4.97
CA LYS A 61 24.82 -14.52 4.47
C LYS A 61 26.05 -13.91 5.13
N GLU A 62 26.19 -14.04 6.45
CA GLU A 62 27.36 -13.59 7.22
C GLU A 62 28.65 -14.29 6.74
N TYR A 63 28.59 -15.55 6.31
CA TYR A 63 29.75 -16.22 5.71
C TYR A 63 30.11 -15.66 4.32
N MET A 64 29.11 -15.33 3.52
CA MET A 64 29.28 -14.91 2.12
C MET A 64 29.64 -13.42 1.96
N THR A 65 29.23 -12.58 2.91
CA THR A 65 29.59 -11.17 2.95
C THR A 65 30.42 -10.90 4.19
N ASP A 66 31.64 -10.40 4.03
CA ASP A 66 32.52 -9.91 5.12
C ASP A 66 31.92 -8.76 5.94
N ASP A 67 30.75 -8.26 5.54
CA ASP A 67 30.00 -7.24 6.27
C ASP A 67 29.15 -7.87 7.37
N LYS A 68 29.33 -7.34 8.58
CA LYS A 68 28.40 -7.54 9.69
C LYS A 68 27.01 -7.10 9.22
N VAL A 69 26.14 -8.06 8.96
CA VAL A 69 24.72 -7.77 8.73
C VAL A 69 24.22 -7.05 9.97
N ILE A 70 23.95 -5.75 9.85
CA ILE A 70 23.36 -4.97 10.92
C ILE A 70 21.98 -5.58 11.15
N GLU A 71 21.84 -6.38 12.21
CA GLU A 71 20.54 -6.89 12.60
C GLU A 71 19.68 -5.69 12.99
N HIS A 72 18.66 -5.40 12.18
CA HIS A 72 17.50 -4.72 12.70
C HIS A 72 16.80 -5.69 13.64
N HIS A 73 17.21 -5.68 14.91
CA HIS A 73 16.39 -6.23 15.96
C HIS A 73 15.11 -5.40 15.98
N GLU A 74 14.04 -5.94 15.40
CA GLU A 74 12.71 -5.52 15.80
C GLU A 74 12.61 -5.85 17.28
N GLU A 75 12.67 -4.81 18.12
CA GLU A 75 12.44 -4.96 19.55
C GLU A 75 11.14 -5.73 19.74
N LYS A 76 11.20 -6.87 20.45
CA LYS A 76 10.03 -7.69 20.72
C LYS A 76 9.04 -6.84 21.51
N LYS A 77 8.07 -6.26 20.81
CA LYS A 77 7.04 -5.42 21.41
C LYS A 77 6.26 -6.25 22.42
N SER A 78 6.07 -5.70 23.62
CA SER A 78 5.15 -6.30 24.58
C SER A 78 3.74 -6.32 23.99
N VAL A 79 2.90 -7.23 24.50
CA VAL A 79 1.50 -7.32 24.07
C VAL A 79 0.80 -5.96 24.17
N ASN A 80 1.06 -5.21 25.26
CA ASN A 80 0.52 -3.88 25.45
C ASN A 80 1.04 -2.89 24.39
N GLN A 81 2.34 -2.91 24.07
CA GLN A 81 2.90 -2.05 23.01
C GLN A 81 2.29 -2.34 21.64
N ASN A 82 2.00 -3.60 21.34
CA ASN A 82 1.29 -3.98 20.12
C ASN A 82 -0.16 -3.49 20.13
N ILE A 83 -0.88 -3.64 21.24
CA ILE A 83 -2.25 -3.14 21.38
C ILE A 83 -2.29 -1.61 21.17
N TYR A 84 -1.41 -0.86 21.83
CA TYR A 84 -1.35 0.59 21.65
C TYR A 84 -0.97 1.01 20.24
N SER A 85 -0.04 0.28 19.59
CA SER A 85 0.32 0.54 18.19
C SER A 85 -0.89 0.34 17.27
N ASN A 86 -1.65 -0.73 17.48
CA ASN A 86 -2.83 -1.03 16.68
C ASN A 86 -3.94 0.00 16.86
N ILE A 87 -4.20 0.44 18.10
CA ILE A 87 -5.18 1.49 18.39
C ILE A 87 -4.79 2.80 17.68
N ARG A 88 -3.52 3.19 17.74
CA ARG A 88 -3.03 4.40 17.08
C ARG A 88 -3.17 4.31 15.57
N ASN A 89 -2.73 3.22 14.96
CA ASN A 89 -2.83 3.01 13.52
C ASN A 89 -4.29 3.09 13.05
N PHE A 90 -5.20 2.43 13.78
CA PHE A 90 -6.62 2.49 13.48
C PHE A 90 -7.17 3.93 13.51
N LEU A 91 -6.85 4.70 14.56
CA LEU A 91 -7.27 6.10 14.67
C LEU A 91 -6.69 6.97 13.56
N ASP A 92 -5.40 6.81 13.27
CA ASP A 92 -4.70 7.60 12.24
C ASP A 92 -5.30 7.36 10.85
N ASP A 93 -5.66 6.11 10.54
CA ASP A 93 -6.27 5.76 9.26
C ASP A 93 -7.68 6.36 9.11
N ASN A 94 -8.49 6.30 10.17
CA ASN A 94 -9.82 6.93 10.18
C ASN A 94 -9.74 8.47 10.04
N ILE A 95 -8.76 9.11 10.70
CA ILE A 95 -8.56 10.56 10.61
C ILE A 95 -8.16 10.95 9.18
N LYS A 96 -7.22 10.21 8.56
CA LYS A 96 -6.80 10.44 7.17
C LYS A 96 -7.97 10.30 6.20
N GLU A 97 -8.79 9.27 6.37
CA GLU A 97 -9.95 9.04 5.52
C GLU A 97 -10.95 10.20 5.63
N LYS A 98 -11.30 10.61 6.86
CA LYS A 98 -12.22 11.72 7.08
C LYS A 98 -11.70 13.03 6.49
N ALA A 99 -10.41 13.30 6.65
CA ALA A 99 -9.77 14.48 6.06
C ALA A 99 -9.85 14.44 4.52
N HIS A 100 -9.58 13.29 3.92
CA HIS A 100 -9.68 13.09 2.47
C HIS A 100 -11.11 13.29 1.95
N GLN A 101 -12.11 12.72 2.65
CA GLN A 101 -13.52 12.92 2.31
C GLN A 101 -13.93 14.39 2.36
N ALA A 102 -13.50 15.13 3.40
CA ALA A 102 -13.77 16.56 3.51
C ALA A 102 -13.14 17.37 2.35
N GLN A 103 -11.92 17.03 1.93
CA GLN A 103 -11.28 17.65 0.78
C GLN A 103 -12.04 17.39 -0.53
N LEU A 104 -12.49 16.15 -0.74
CA LEU A 104 -13.31 15.80 -1.91
C LEU A 104 -14.63 16.58 -1.93
N GLN A 105 -15.34 16.63 -0.80
CA GLN A 105 -16.60 17.37 -0.69
C GLN A 105 -16.42 18.86 -1.00
N ASN A 106 -15.36 19.48 -0.49
CA ASN A 106 -15.05 20.88 -0.78
C ASN A 106 -14.78 21.12 -2.27
N LYS A 107 -13.99 20.24 -2.91
CA LYS A 107 -13.72 20.33 -4.36
C LYS A 107 -15.00 20.17 -5.19
N MET A 108 -15.84 19.20 -4.83
CA MET A 108 -17.12 18.97 -5.51
C MET A 108 -18.05 20.17 -5.37
N LYS A 109 -18.11 20.78 -4.19
CA LYS A 109 -18.91 21.98 -3.92
C LYS A 109 -18.44 23.16 -4.79
N GLN A 110 -17.14 23.43 -4.80
CA GLN A 110 -16.56 24.50 -5.63
C GLN A 110 -16.85 24.30 -7.12
N GLN A 111 -16.72 23.07 -7.61
CA GLN A 111 -17.00 22.75 -9.01
C GLN A 111 -18.48 22.96 -9.36
N LYS A 112 -19.39 22.58 -8.46
CA LYS A 112 -20.84 22.78 -8.62
C LYS A 112 -21.19 24.28 -8.68
N GLU A 113 -20.65 25.07 -7.76
CA GLU A 113 -20.87 26.52 -7.72
C GLU A 113 -20.36 27.20 -9.00
N ALA A 114 -19.15 26.84 -9.45
CA ALA A 114 -18.59 27.38 -10.70
C ALA A 114 -19.44 27.02 -11.93
N TYR A 115 -19.97 25.80 -11.98
CA TYR A 115 -20.87 25.38 -13.06
C TYR A 115 -22.19 26.17 -13.07
N GLU A 116 -22.79 26.38 -11.90
CA GLU A 116 -24.03 27.16 -11.76
C GLU A 116 -23.81 28.62 -12.19
N GLN A 117 -22.71 29.25 -11.78
CA GLN A 117 -22.34 30.60 -12.22
C GLN A 117 -22.13 30.67 -13.73
N ALA A 118 -21.41 29.71 -14.32
CA ALA A 118 -21.21 29.66 -15.77
C ALA A 118 -22.53 29.50 -16.54
N LYS A 119 -23.49 28.74 -16.00
CA LYS A 119 -24.83 28.58 -16.58
C LYS A 119 -25.65 29.87 -16.50
N GLN A 120 -25.59 30.59 -15.38
CA GLN A 120 -26.27 31.89 -15.23
C GLN A 120 -25.68 32.92 -16.19
N ASN A 121 -24.35 33.01 -16.28
CA ASN A 121 -23.67 33.94 -17.18
C ASN A 121 -23.95 33.67 -18.67
N LYS A 122 -24.14 32.39 -19.06
CA LYS A 122 -24.59 32.05 -20.42
C LYS A 122 -26.00 32.56 -20.72
N LYS A 123 -26.95 32.38 -19.79
CA LYS A 123 -28.31 32.89 -19.95
C LYS A 123 -28.36 34.41 -20.07
N ILE A 124 -27.62 35.13 -19.21
CA ILE A 124 -27.54 36.59 -19.26
C ILE A 124 -27.01 37.07 -20.62
N LYS A 125 -25.97 36.42 -21.16
CA LYS A 125 -25.44 36.76 -22.50
C LYS A 125 -26.39 36.43 -23.66
N GLU A 126 -27.24 35.41 -23.50
CA GLU A 126 -28.29 35.08 -24.49
C GLU A 126 -29.45 36.09 -24.44
N ASP A 127 -29.77 36.63 -23.26
CA ASP A 127 -30.78 37.67 -23.08
C ASP A 127 -30.27 39.06 -23.52
N GLU A 128 -29.00 39.40 -23.29
CA GLU A 128 -28.36 40.65 -23.76
C GLU A 128 -28.23 40.69 -25.31
N ASN A 129 -27.96 39.57 -25.98
CA ASN A 129 -27.94 39.53 -27.45
C ASN A 129 -29.33 39.61 -28.11
N LYS A 130 -30.43 39.61 -27.32
CA LYS A 130 -31.79 39.81 -27.82
C LYS A 130 -32.26 41.26 -27.75
N SER A 131 -31.64 42.13 -26.94
CA SER A 131 -32.05 43.53 -26.80
C SER A 131 -31.46 44.48 -27.85
N ASP A 132 -30.37 44.10 -28.51
CA ASP A 132 -29.67 44.99 -29.46
C ASP A 132 -30.22 44.94 -30.91
N THR A 133 -31.25 44.13 -31.18
CA THR A 133 -31.86 43.97 -32.52
C THR A 133 -33.19 44.72 -32.76
N GLU A 134 -33.75 45.44 -31.78
CA GLU A 134 -35.08 46.09 -31.91
C GLU A 134 -35.07 47.64 -31.96
N GLU A 135 -33.92 48.30 -31.99
CA GLU A 135 -33.84 49.72 -32.37
C GLU A 135 -32.92 49.88 -33.58
N ILE A 136 -33.49 49.93 -34.80
CA ILE A 136 -33.07 50.77 -35.94
C ILE A 136 -33.96 50.43 -37.16
N ILE A 137 -34.54 51.49 -37.75
CA ILE A 137 -35.32 51.64 -39.01
C ILE A 137 -36.85 51.77 -38.85
N THR A 138 -37.30 52.99 -38.57
CA THR A 138 -38.39 53.62 -39.35
C THR A 138 -38.07 55.10 -39.55
N GLU A 139 -37.24 55.43 -40.55
CA GLU A 139 -37.33 56.74 -41.21
C GLU A 139 -37.27 56.52 -42.72
N ASP A 140 -38.30 57.06 -43.39
CA ASP A 140 -38.65 56.90 -44.80
C ASP A 140 -37.53 57.32 -45.78
N PRO A 141 -37.40 56.67 -46.96
CA PRO A 141 -36.52 57.16 -48.01
C PRO A 141 -37.14 58.33 -48.78
N PRO A 142 -36.40 59.42 -49.07
CA PRO A 142 -36.90 60.52 -49.88
C PRO A 142 -36.99 60.13 -51.36
N LYS A 143 -38.14 60.44 -51.98
CA LYS A 143 -38.39 60.27 -53.41
C LYS A 143 -37.49 61.20 -54.23
N THR A 144 -36.65 60.62 -55.08
CA THR A 144 -35.87 61.34 -56.10
C THR A 144 -36.74 61.74 -57.29
N THR A 145 -36.66 63.03 -57.63
CA THR A 145 -37.19 63.65 -58.85
C THR A 145 -36.53 63.04 -60.09
N THR A 146 -37.32 62.49 -60.99
CA THR A 146 -36.93 62.30 -62.40
C THR A 146 -37.85 63.17 -63.24
N VAL A 147 -37.34 64.33 -63.63
CA VAL A 147 -37.84 65.10 -64.78
C VAL A 147 -37.52 64.32 -66.04
N ILE A 148 -38.54 64.04 -66.85
CA ILE A 148 -38.38 63.61 -68.24
C ILE A 148 -39.26 64.53 -69.07
N ASP A 149 -38.60 65.26 -69.96
CA ASP A 149 -39.16 66.15 -70.99
C ASP A 149 -40.06 65.38 -71.98
N LEU A 150 -41.14 66.04 -72.41
CA LEU A 150 -41.66 66.11 -73.78
C LEU A 150 -42.80 67.13 -73.88
#